data_AF-A0A350UQU3-F1
#
_entry.id   AF-A0A350UQU3-F1
#
_cell.length_a   1.000
_cell.length_b   1.000
_cell.length_c   1.000
_cell.angle_alpha   90.00
_cell.angle_beta   90.00
_cell.angle_gamma   90.00
#
_symmetry.space_group_name_H-M   'P 1'
#
loop_
_entity.id
_entity.type
_entity.pdbx_description
1 polymer ?
#
loop_
_entity_poly.entity_id
_entity_poly.type
_entity_poly.pdbx_seq_one_letter_code
_entity_poly.pdbx_strand_id
1 'polypeptide(L)'
;RQPLYRPGISASRDLHIDGPRLVDTLEITALDGQPRRLGAALHLLGPISIPDSAESVEPPLPFWTGTRRARFVDSARLQATVGALTLDILIELPGPFTLTFGQSPGRPPTLRHSLYLETQAPNATIRTTFSAAAPH
;
A
#
# COMPACT_ATOMS: atom_id res chain seq x y z
N ARG A 1 4.87 7.60 -21.16
CA ARG A 1 4.95 8.96 -20.59
C ARG A 1 4.77 8.80 -19.08
N GLN A 2 5.74 9.20 -18.26
CA GLN A 2 5.57 9.18 -16.81
C GLN A 2 4.42 10.14 -16.42
N PRO A 3 3.65 9.85 -15.37
CA PRO A 3 2.63 10.77 -14.89
C PRO A 3 3.24 12.12 -14.52
N LEU A 4 2.50 13.21 -14.72
CA LEU A 4 2.86 14.50 -14.13
C LEU A 4 2.64 14.38 -12.61
N TYR A 5 3.72 14.12 -11.89
CA TYR A 5 3.72 14.18 -10.42
C TYR A 5 3.50 15.63 -9.96
N ARG A 6 3.09 15.78 -8.70
CA ARG A 6 3.06 17.09 -8.04
C ARG A 6 4.42 17.78 -8.23
N PRO A 7 4.46 19.08 -8.58
CA PRO A 7 5.72 19.81 -8.67
C PRO A 7 6.56 19.66 -7.40
N GLY A 8 7.87 19.48 -7.55
CA GLY A 8 8.80 19.30 -6.43
C GLY A 8 8.87 17.87 -5.87
N ILE A 9 8.27 16.88 -6.54
CA ILE A 9 8.35 15.46 -6.17
C ILE A 9 9.01 14.66 -7.29
N SER A 10 9.94 13.78 -6.92
CA SER A 10 10.44 12.70 -7.77
C SER A 10 9.89 11.36 -7.26
N ALA A 11 9.59 10.44 -8.17
CA ALA A 11 9.22 9.08 -7.82
C ALA A 11 9.78 8.07 -8.82
N SER A 12 10.35 6.98 -8.31
CA SER A 12 10.81 5.83 -9.08
C SER A 12 10.11 4.58 -8.56
N ARG A 13 9.84 3.62 -9.45
CA ARG A 13 9.26 2.34 -9.07
C ARG A 13 10.00 1.23 -9.81
N ASP A 14 10.52 0.28 -9.05
CA ASP A 14 11.11 -0.95 -9.55
C ASP A 14 10.20 -2.12 -9.18
N LEU A 15 9.94 -2.99 -10.14
CA LEU A 15 9.13 -4.19 -9.95
C LEU A 15 9.91 -5.37 -10.52
N HIS A 16 10.23 -6.34 -9.67
CA HIS A 16 10.94 -7.54 -10.10
C HIS A 16 10.40 -8.79 -9.41
N ILE A 17 10.70 -9.93 -10.01
CA ILE A 17 10.37 -11.25 -9.48
C ILE A 17 11.65 -11.84 -8.89
N ASP A 18 11.61 -12.20 -7.61
CA ASP A 18 12.70 -12.85 -6.87
C ASP A 18 12.24 -14.24 -6.42
N GLY A 19 12.57 -15.26 -7.22
CA GLY A 19 12.08 -16.62 -7.03
C GLY A 19 10.54 -16.67 -7.01
N PRO A 20 9.90 -17.14 -5.91
CA PRO A 20 8.44 -17.20 -5.80
C PRO A 20 7.81 -15.86 -5.33
N ARG A 21 8.58 -14.76 -5.29
CA ARG A 21 8.15 -13.49 -4.72
C ARG A 21 8.04 -12.42 -5.80
N LEU A 22 7.02 -11.58 -5.69
CA LEU A 22 6.97 -10.30 -6.40
C LEU A 22 7.45 -9.22 -5.43
N VAL A 23 8.45 -8.45 -5.82
CA VAL A 23 9.01 -7.35 -5.02
C VAL A 23 8.78 -6.05 -5.76
N ASP A 24 8.10 -5.12 -5.09
CA ASP A 24 7.82 -3.77 -5.56
C ASP A 24 8.54 -2.77 -4.66
N THR A 25 9.42 -1.97 -5.24
CA THR A 25 10.14 -0.90 -4.53
C THR A 25 9.74 0.44 -5.12
N LEU A 26 9.13 1.28 -4.29
CA LEU A 26 8.71 2.63 -4.65
C LEU A 26 9.53 3.62 -3.83
N GLU A 27 10.29 4.48 -4.52
CA GLU A 27 11.02 5.57 -3.89
C GLU A 27 10.32 6.89 -4.23
N ILE A 28 10.10 7.72 -3.21
CA ILE A 28 9.48 9.03 -3.35
C ILE A 28 10.36 10.06 -2.63
N THR A 29 10.72 11.13 -3.31
CA THR A 29 11.58 12.19 -2.79
C THR A 29 10.93 13.56 -2.98
N ALA A 30 10.87 14.34 -1.90
CA ALA A 30 10.60 15.76 -1.92
C ALA A 30 11.89 16.52 -2.27
N LEU A 31 11.91 17.19 -3.42
CA LEU A 31 13.11 17.83 -3.97
C LEU A 31 13.58 19.06 -3.17
N ASP A 32 12.73 19.59 -2.29
CA ASP A 32 13.06 20.68 -1.37
C ASP A 32 13.62 20.19 -0.02
N GLY A 33 13.73 18.87 0.17
CA GLY A 33 14.21 18.25 1.40
C GLY A 33 13.29 18.42 2.62
N GLN A 34 12.10 19.00 2.45
CA GLN A 34 11.16 19.21 3.55
C GLN A 34 10.25 18.00 3.75
N PRO A 35 9.85 17.67 4.99
CA PRO A 35 8.85 16.64 5.23
C PRO A 35 7.54 16.92 4.48
N ARG A 36 7.12 15.97 3.64
CA ARG A 36 5.85 16.01 2.91
C ARG A 36 5.04 14.75 3.25
N ARG A 37 3.73 14.81 2.98
CA ARG A 37 2.88 13.64 3.01
C ARG A 37 3.14 12.82 1.75
N LEU A 38 3.81 11.69 1.91
CA LEU A 38 4.17 10.75 0.85
C LEU A 38 3.32 9.50 1.01
N GLY A 39 2.95 8.86 -0.10
CA GLY A 39 2.07 7.70 -0.01
C GLY A 39 1.96 6.90 -1.29
N ALA A 40 1.41 5.70 -1.13
CA ALA A 40 1.25 4.72 -2.20
C ALA A 40 -0.10 4.02 -2.05
N ALA A 41 -0.79 3.79 -3.16
CA ALA A 41 -2.00 2.99 -3.19
C ALA A 41 -1.71 1.62 -3.81
N LEU A 42 -2.25 0.57 -3.19
CA LEU A 42 -2.27 -0.78 -3.71
C LEU A 42 -3.71 -1.27 -3.75
N HIS A 43 -4.08 -1.86 -4.88
CA HIS A 43 -5.42 -2.40 -5.14
C HIS A 43 -5.31 -3.90 -5.42
N LEU A 44 -6.12 -4.70 -4.74
CA LEU A 44 -6.17 -6.15 -4.88
C LEU A 44 -7.58 -6.62 -5.26
N LEU A 45 -7.63 -7.64 -6.11
CA LEU A 45 -8.86 -8.32 -6.52
C LEU A 45 -9.18 -9.46 -5.56
N GLY A 46 -9.45 -9.10 -4.31
CA GLY A 46 -9.85 -10.04 -3.27
C GLY A 46 -9.63 -9.45 -1.87
N PRO A 47 -10.15 -10.10 -0.82
CA PRO A 47 -10.14 -9.55 0.54
C PRO A 47 -8.72 -9.44 1.09
N ILE A 48 -8.49 -8.40 1.89
CA ILE A 48 -7.25 -8.16 2.64
C ILE A 48 -7.58 -8.26 4.12
N SER A 49 -6.74 -8.93 4.90
CA SER A 49 -6.83 -8.96 6.37
C SER A 49 -6.69 -7.54 6.91
N ILE A 50 -7.69 -7.08 7.67
CA ILE A 50 -7.63 -5.80 8.37
C ILE A 50 -7.28 -6.08 9.83
N PRO A 51 -6.24 -5.48 10.40
CA PRO A 51 -5.90 -5.66 11.81
C PRO A 51 -7.06 -5.24 12.73
N ASP A 52 -7.21 -5.90 13.87
CA ASP A 52 -8.23 -5.56 14.86
C ASP A 52 -8.05 -4.16 15.44
N SER A 53 -6.80 -3.68 15.49
CA SER A 53 -6.44 -2.32 15.91
C SER A 53 -6.86 -1.24 14.90
N ALA A 54 -7.41 -1.60 13.74
CA ALA A 54 -7.80 -0.62 12.74
C ALA A 54 -9.14 0.04 13.08
N GLU A 55 -9.14 1.38 13.11
CA GLU A 55 -10.30 2.19 13.49
C GLU A 55 -11.06 2.66 12.24
N SER A 56 -12.38 2.75 12.33
CA SER A 56 -13.19 3.35 11.25
C SER A 56 -12.84 4.82 11.08
N VAL A 57 -12.65 5.24 9.84
CA VAL A 57 -12.32 6.63 9.49
C VAL A 57 -13.12 7.09 8.28
N GLU A 58 -13.25 8.40 8.12
CA GLU A 58 -13.73 8.98 6.87
C GLU A 58 -12.83 8.59 5.68
N PRO A 59 -13.40 8.32 4.50
CA PRO A 59 -12.62 7.91 3.34
C PRO A 59 -11.57 8.96 2.94
N PRO A 60 -10.29 8.59 2.81
CA PRO A 60 -9.23 9.54 2.41
C PRO A 60 -9.29 9.86 0.91
N LEU A 61 -9.97 9.03 0.13
CA LEU A 61 -10.05 9.10 -1.33
C LEU A 61 -11.52 8.99 -1.77
N PRO A 62 -11.93 9.74 -2.81
CA PRO A 62 -13.27 9.63 -3.35
C PRO A 62 -13.64 8.19 -3.72
N PHE A 63 -14.90 7.83 -3.53
CA PHE A 63 -15.48 6.51 -3.84
C PHE A 63 -14.97 5.34 -3.00
N TRP A 64 -14.06 5.57 -2.05
CA TRP A 64 -13.71 4.55 -1.08
C TRP A 64 -14.81 4.40 -0.03
N THR A 65 -15.12 3.17 0.35
CA THR A 65 -16.12 2.86 1.38
C THR A 65 -15.56 1.90 2.41
N GLY A 66 -16.21 1.83 3.58
CA GLY A 66 -15.82 0.92 4.67
C GLY A 66 -14.40 1.15 5.16
N THR A 67 -13.96 2.41 5.19
CA THR A 67 -12.55 2.74 5.41
C THR A 67 -12.13 2.56 6.85
N ARG A 68 -11.03 1.83 7.04
CA ARG A 68 -10.42 1.57 8.36
C ARG A 68 -8.96 1.96 8.32
N ARG A 69 -8.40 2.41 9.44
CA ARG A 69 -7.02 2.91 9.52
C ARG A 69 -6.26 2.28 10.66
N ALA A 70 -5.03 1.84 10.40
CA ALA A 70 -4.09 1.37 11.40
C ALA A 70 -2.73 2.05 11.25
N ARG A 71 -1.99 2.17 12.35
CA ARG A 71 -0.64 2.74 12.38
C ARG A 71 0.39 1.62 12.56
N PHE A 72 1.53 1.80 11.94
CA PHE A 72 2.64 0.86 11.95
C PHE A 72 3.96 1.63 12.08
N VAL A 73 5.01 0.88 12.44
CA VAL A 73 6.38 1.39 12.49
C VAL A 73 7.28 0.35 11.81
N ASP A 74 8.11 0.80 10.89
CA ASP A 74 9.10 0.03 10.11
C ASP A 74 8.53 -1.03 9.16
N SER A 75 7.48 -1.75 9.54
CA SER A 75 6.84 -2.75 8.69
C SER A 75 5.38 -3.04 9.04
N ALA A 76 4.66 -3.62 8.08
CA ALA A 76 3.32 -4.19 8.24
C ALA A 76 3.24 -5.51 7.50
N ARG A 77 2.62 -6.52 8.12
CA ARG A 77 2.31 -7.80 7.48
C ARG A 77 0.79 -7.93 7.35
N LEU A 78 0.35 -8.26 6.15
CA LEU A 78 -1.04 -8.46 5.80
C LEU A 78 -1.17 -9.76 5.03
N GLN A 79 -2.36 -10.34 5.04
CA GLN A 79 -2.72 -11.43 4.15
C GLN A 79 -3.80 -10.97 3.18
N ALA A 80 -3.77 -11.47 1.95
CA ALA A 80 -4.83 -11.25 1.00
C ALA A 80 -5.20 -12.55 0.29
N THR A 81 -6.48 -12.77 0.04
CA THR A 81 -6.94 -13.90 -0.76
C THR A 81 -7.18 -13.43 -2.19
N VAL A 82 -6.50 -14.03 -3.16
CA VAL A 82 -6.66 -13.72 -4.60
C VAL A 82 -7.00 -15.02 -5.33
N GLY A 83 -8.27 -15.21 -5.66
CA GLY A 83 -8.76 -16.49 -6.17
C GLY A 83 -8.60 -17.59 -5.10
N ALA A 84 -7.89 -18.67 -5.44
CA ALA A 84 -7.58 -19.77 -4.51
C ALA A 84 -6.25 -19.56 -3.76
N LEU A 85 -5.52 -18.47 -4.02
CA LEU A 85 -4.22 -18.19 -3.42
C LEU A 85 -4.39 -17.29 -2.20
N THR A 86 -3.69 -17.61 -1.12
CA THR A 86 -3.44 -16.67 -0.02
C THR A 86 -2.05 -16.09 -0.23
N LEU A 87 -1.96 -14.77 -0.24
CA LEU A 87 -0.73 -14.01 -0.36
C LEU A 87 -0.37 -13.44 1.02
N ASP A 88 0.87 -13.68 1.43
CA ASP A 88 1.50 -12.87 2.47
C ASP A 88 2.07 -11.60 1.82
N ILE A 89 1.71 -10.46 2.39
CA ILE A 89 2.13 -9.13 1.93
C ILE A 89 2.94 -8.51 3.06
N LEU A 90 4.23 -8.33 2.81
CA LEU A 90 5.13 -7.59 3.70
C LEU A 90 5.37 -6.21 3.12
N ILE A 91 5.01 -5.17 3.87
CA ILE A 91 5.32 -3.78 3.57
C ILE A 91 6.43 -3.34 4.52
N GLU A 92 7.51 -2.80 3.98
CA GLU A 92 8.66 -2.26 4.72
C GLU A 92 8.80 -0.78 4.38
N LEU A 93 8.83 0.05 5.41
CA LEU A 93 9.01 1.50 5.32
C LEU A 93 9.59 2.00 6.64
N PRO A 94 10.85 2.45 6.68
CA PRO A 94 11.48 2.95 7.90
C PRO A 94 10.68 4.09 8.54
N GLY A 95 10.45 3.98 9.85
CA GLY A 95 9.72 4.97 10.63
C GLY A 95 8.20 4.77 10.64
N PRO A 96 7.45 5.75 11.19
CA PRO A 96 6.01 5.64 11.36
C PRO A 96 5.28 5.81 10.02
N PHE A 97 4.27 4.98 9.81
CA PHE A 97 3.35 5.13 8.69
C PHE A 97 1.93 4.67 9.07
N THR A 98 0.99 5.05 8.23
CA THR A 98 -0.42 4.74 8.35
C THR A 98 -0.86 3.94 7.14
N LEU A 99 -1.63 2.87 7.36
CA LEU A 99 -2.38 2.20 6.31
C LEU A 99 -3.85 2.52 6.48
N THR A 100 -4.47 3.04 5.43
CA THR A 100 -5.93 3.15 5.34
C THR A 100 -6.44 2.09 4.37
N PHE A 101 -7.25 1.17 4.87
CA PHE A 101 -7.92 0.12 4.13
C PHE A 101 -9.28 0.63 3.65
N GLY A 102 -9.78 0.12 2.54
CA GLY A 102 -11.15 0.37 2.10
C GLY A 102 -11.52 -0.44 0.87
N GLN A 103 -12.78 -0.35 0.47
CA GLN A 103 -13.25 -0.88 -0.79
C GLN A 103 -13.30 0.24 -1.82
N SER A 104 -12.88 -0.03 -3.06
CA SER A 104 -12.96 0.94 -4.16
C SER A 104 -13.59 0.30 -5.40
N PRO A 105 -14.13 1.10 -6.34
CA PRO A 105 -14.63 0.57 -7.61
C PRO A 105 -13.56 -0.25 -8.35
N GLY A 106 -13.95 -1.42 -8.87
CA GLY A 106 -13.14 -2.28 -9.72
C GLY A 106 -13.69 -2.35 -11.15
N ARG A 107 -13.20 -3.29 -11.97
CA ARG A 107 -13.80 -3.56 -13.29
C ARG A 107 -15.20 -4.14 -13.01
N PRO A 108 -16.29 -3.50 -13.46
CA PRO A 108 -17.64 -4.00 -13.18
C PRO A 108 -17.75 -5.47 -13.60
N PRO A 109 -18.35 -6.34 -12.77
CA PRO A 109 -19.17 -6.04 -11.58
C PRO A 109 -18.44 -6.11 -10.21
N THR A 110 -17.11 -5.90 -10.14
CA THR A 110 -16.33 -6.22 -8.93
C THR A 110 -15.89 -5.00 -8.11
N LEU A 111 -15.91 -5.13 -6.78
CA LEU A 111 -15.20 -4.24 -5.85
C LEU A 111 -13.75 -4.71 -5.70
N ARG A 112 -12.85 -3.76 -5.43
CA ARG A 112 -11.45 -4.02 -5.04
C ARG A 112 -11.29 -3.75 -3.56
N HIS A 113 -10.47 -4.56 -2.89
CA HIS A 113 -9.94 -4.13 -1.60
C HIS A 113 -8.67 -3.35 -1.87
N SER A 114 -8.56 -2.21 -1.21
CA SER A 114 -7.54 -1.23 -1.47
C SER A 114 -6.89 -0.82 -0.16
N LEU A 115 -5.60 -0.53 -0.24
CA LEU A 115 -4.83 0.05 0.85
C LEU A 115 -4.11 1.29 0.37
N TYR A 116 -4.13 2.32 1.19
CA TYR A 116 -3.40 3.56 0.99
C TYR A 116 -2.43 3.73 2.14
N LEU A 117 -1.14 3.66 1.80
CA LEU A 117 -0.04 3.93 2.72
C LEU A 117 0.26 5.43 2.73
N GLU A 118 0.44 6.00 3.91
CA GLU A 118 0.87 7.39 4.11
C GLU A 118 1.97 7.48 5.17
N THR A 119 2.97 8.32 4.90
CA THR A 119 3.99 8.75 5.87
C THR A 119 4.29 10.24 5.72
N GLN A 120 4.97 10.82 6.71
CA GLN A 120 5.41 12.21 6.72
C GLN A 120 6.94 12.24 6.76
N ALA A 121 7.57 12.41 5.60
CA ALA A 121 9.02 12.36 5.45
C ALA A 121 9.48 13.16 4.22
N PRO A 122 10.76 13.58 4.17
CA PRO A 122 11.33 14.17 2.95
C PRO A 122 11.61 13.11 1.87
N ASN A 123 11.87 11.86 2.28
CA ASN A 123 12.08 10.70 1.42
C ASN A 123 11.35 9.49 1.99
N ALA A 124 10.83 8.63 1.12
CA ALA A 124 10.25 7.34 1.51
C ALA A 124 10.66 6.27 0.50
N THR A 125 11.24 5.18 0.99
CA THR A 125 11.44 3.94 0.24
C THR A 125 10.48 2.92 0.80
N ILE A 126 9.45 2.60 0.01
CA ILE A 126 8.40 1.64 0.36
C ILE A 126 8.71 0.37 -0.41
N ARG A 127 8.98 -0.71 0.31
CA ARG A 127 9.17 -2.03 -0.29
C ARG A 127 7.98 -2.91 0.04
N THR A 128 7.30 -3.43 -0.98
CA THR A 128 6.20 -4.37 -0.82
C THR A 128 6.62 -5.71 -1.42
N THR A 129 6.64 -6.75 -0.59
CA THR A 129 6.91 -8.12 -1.03
C THR A 129 5.63 -8.94 -0.96
N PHE A 130 5.29 -9.60 -2.06
CA PHE A 130 4.21 -10.56 -2.15
C PHE A 130 4.80 -11.96 -2.26
N SER A 131 4.34 -12.88 -1.41
CA SER A 131 4.67 -14.30 -1.48
C SER A 131 3.43 -15.15 -1.28
N ALA A 132 3.40 -16.36 -1.83
CA ALA A 132 2.39 -17.33 -1.43
C ALA A 132 2.52 -17.60 0.08
N ALA A 133 1.41 -17.58 0.80
CA ALA A 133 1.37 -18.02 2.19
C ALA A 133 1.77 -19.50 2.25
N ALA A 134 2.53 -19.89 3.27
CA ALA A 134 2.90 -21.29 3.46
C ALA A 134 1.63 -22.13 3.65
N PRO A 135 1.53 -23.32 3.02
CA PRO A 135 0.45 -24.24 3.32
C PRO A 135 0.53 -24.64 4.80
N HIS A 136 -0.59 -24.50 5.50
CA HIS A 136 -0.77 -24.99 6.88
C HIS A 136 -0.87 -26.52 6.90
#